data_AF-A0A7Z0D6U6-F1
#
_entry.id   AF-A0A7Z0D6U6-F1
#
_cell.length_a   1.000
_cell.length_b   1.000
_cell.length_c   1.000
_cell.angle_alpha   90.00
_cell.angle_beta   90.00
_cell.angle_gamma   90.00
#
_symmetry.space_group_name_H-M   'P 1'
#
loop_
_entity.id
_entity.type
_entity.pdbx_description
1 polymer ?
#
loop_
_entity_poly.entity_id
_entity_poly.type
_entity_poly.pdbx_seq_one_letter_code
_entity_poly.pdbx_strand_id
1 'polypeptide(L)'
;MSEQNDQYEQVPDESEQLDQLSEDDSLIDRGVEDPLDEGYIAPDQWSAGEGYGNTAAEAEQGESLDMRLRQENPDVGPGSYGGEGTPEQEWGANNPGTGDLLEGREEAEEFDDPRGSDSINDPEVGNQRAGRLVDAETVDGEDVESEVLGTDVGLAGGAASAEEAAMHIVDEH
;
A
#
# COMPACT_ATOMS: atom_id res chain seq x y z
N MET A 1 -31.87 37.51 27.90
CA MET A 1 -31.31 36.21 27.49
C MET A 1 -30.16 36.50 26.55
N SER A 2 -28.94 36.28 27.00
CA SER A 2 -27.75 36.34 26.16
C SER A 2 -26.81 35.25 26.67
N GLU A 3 -26.91 34.08 26.05
CA GLU A 3 -25.94 33.01 26.18
C GLU A 3 -24.64 33.48 25.53
N GLN A 4 -23.64 33.76 26.37
CA GLN A 4 -22.28 33.98 25.91
C GLN A 4 -21.66 32.61 25.72
N ASN A 5 -21.47 32.26 24.45
CA ASN A 5 -20.83 31.06 23.98
C ASN A 5 -19.35 31.10 24.42
N ASP A 6 -19.04 30.44 25.53
CA ASP A 6 -17.68 30.19 26.02
C ASP A 6 -16.96 29.20 25.08
N GLN A 7 -16.65 29.65 23.87
CA GLN A 7 -15.70 29.02 22.96
C GLN A 7 -14.29 29.45 23.39
N TYR A 8 -13.87 29.03 24.59
CA TYR A 8 -12.43 28.98 24.86
C TYR A 8 -11.90 27.80 24.04
N GLU A 9 -11.21 28.12 22.96
CA GLU A 9 -10.26 27.22 22.30
C GLU A 9 -9.48 26.52 23.42
N GLN A 10 -9.64 25.20 23.54
CA GLN A 10 -8.97 24.42 24.57
C GLN A 10 -7.49 24.45 24.24
N VAL A 11 -6.78 25.42 24.83
CA VAL A 11 -5.32 25.38 24.86
C VAL A 11 -4.95 24.05 25.52
N PRO A 12 -4.18 23.19 24.84
CA PRO A 12 -3.76 21.92 25.42
C PRO A 12 -3.06 22.17 26.76
N ASP A 13 -3.27 21.30 27.74
CA ASP A 13 -2.66 21.43 29.06
C ASP A 13 -1.13 21.54 28.94
N GLU A 14 -0.46 22.21 29.89
CA GLU A 14 0.99 22.48 29.82
C GLU A 14 1.84 21.21 29.61
N SER A 15 1.35 20.05 30.05
CA SER A 15 1.98 18.74 29.81
C SER A 15 1.99 18.32 28.34
N GLU A 16 0.99 18.72 27.56
CA GLU A 16 0.83 18.42 26.14
C GLU A 16 1.53 19.48 25.26
N GLN A 17 1.87 20.64 25.84
CA GLN A 17 2.67 21.69 25.18
C GLN A 17 4.17 21.37 25.22
N LEU A 18 4.60 20.48 26.11
CA LEU A 18 5.98 20.06 26.34
C LEU A 18 6.27 18.64 25.79
N ASP A 19 5.76 18.32 24.60
CA ASP A 19 5.99 17.01 23.96
C ASP A 19 7.45 16.82 23.45
N GLN A 20 8.32 17.83 23.64
CA GLN A 20 9.76 17.67 23.45
C GLN A 20 10.44 17.41 24.80
N LEU A 21 11.06 16.24 24.93
CA LEU A 21 11.77 15.83 26.15
C LEU A 21 13.05 16.66 26.34
N SER A 22 13.28 17.10 27.58
CA SER A 22 14.53 17.78 27.97
C SER A 22 15.72 16.81 27.93
N GLU A 23 16.95 17.33 27.94
CA GLU A 23 18.17 16.50 28.02
C GLU A 23 18.19 15.62 29.28
N ASP A 24 17.70 16.16 30.39
CA ASP A 24 17.53 15.45 31.67
C ASP A 24 16.58 14.24 31.56
N ASP A 25 15.66 14.25 30.59
CA ASP A 25 14.65 13.20 30.40
C ASP A 25 14.97 12.25 29.24
N SER A 26 15.73 12.68 28.22
CA SER A 26 16.00 11.91 26.99
C SER A 26 17.40 11.32 26.87
N LEU A 27 18.36 11.69 27.73
CA LEU A 27 19.78 11.24 27.70
C LEU A 27 20.47 11.45 26.33
N ILE A 28 19.85 12.22 25.45
CA ILE A 28 20.30 12.55 24.10
C ILE A 28 20.71 14.02 24.16
N ASP A 29 22.02 14.26 24.22
CA ASP A 29 22.64 15.58 24.13
C ASP A 29 22.81 15.94 22.64
N ARG A 30 22.04 16.91 22.17
CA ARG A 30 22.13 17.45 20.80
C ARG A 30 23.03 18.69 20.70
N GLY A 31 23.68 19.10 21.80
CA GLY A 31 24.69 20.15 21.85
C GLY A 31 24.15 21.57 22.01
N VAL A 32 22.90 21.74 22.45
CA VAL A 32 22.23 23.03 22.69
C VAL A 32 21.54 23.03 24.07
N GLU A 33 21.46 24.18 24.72
CA GLU A 33 20.86 24.30 26.06
C GLU A 33 19.33 24.16 26.05
N ASP A 34 18.68 24.55 24.94
CA ASP A 34 17.27 24.29 24.66
C ASP A 34 17.16 23.53 23.32
N PRO A 35 16.51 22.35 23.27
CA PRO A 35 16.20 21.65 22.03
C PRO A 35 15.55 22.50 20.93
N LEU A 36 14.86 23.58 21.29
CA LEU A 36 14.23 24.54 20.36
C LEU A 36 15.23 25.52 19.73
N ASP A 37 16.45 25.63 20.24
CA ASP A 37 17.50 26.49 19.67
C ASP A 37 18.17 25.88 18.42
N GLU A 38 17.87 24.62 18.10
CA GLU A 38 18.36 23.97 16.88
C GLU A 38 17.65 24.50 15.63
N GLY A 39 18.41 25.15 14.74
CA GLY A 39 17.93 25.47 13.40
C GLY A 39 17.90 24.21 12.52
N TYR A 40 16.76 23.90 11.92
CA TYR A 40 16.67 22.86 10.89
C TYR A 40 17.08 23.43 9.53
N ILE A 41 18.08 22.81 8.88
CA ILE A 41 18.47 23.12 7.50
C ILE A 41 17.86 22.03 6.62
N ALA A 42 16.88 22.39 5.79
CA ALA A 42 16.35 21.47 4.81
C ALA A 42 17.48 21.03 3.85
N PRO A 43 17.52 19.76 3.44
CA PRO A 43 18.56 19.29 2.54
C PRO A 43 18.51 20.06 1.21
N ASP A 44 19.68 20.38 0.65
CA ASP A 44 19.85 21.17 -0.60
C ASP A 44 19.31 20.49 -1.88
N GLN A 45 18.66 19.32 -1.75
CA GLN A 45 18.22 18.50 -2.88
C GLN A 45 16.72 18.68 -3.15
N TRP A 46 16.35 18.46 -4.42
CA TRP A 46 14.98 18.60 -4.90
C TRP A 46 13.97 17.95 -3.96
N SER A 47 13.05 18.76 -3.46
CA SER A 47 11.86 18.24 -2.79
C SER A 47 10.98 17.53 -3.82
N ALA A 48 10.17 16.56 -3.38
CA ALA A 48 9.20 15.90 -4.25
C ALA A 48 8.24 16.89 -4.94
N GLY A 49 8.04 18.08 -4.36
CA GLY A 49 7.23 19.17 -4.90
C GLY A 49 7.90 19.99 -6.03
N GLU A 50 9.19 19.77 -6.29
CA GLU A 50 9.93 20.44 -7.38
C GLU A 50 10.12 19.53 -8.60
N GLY A 51 9.59 18.30 -8.55
CA GLY A 51 9.57 17.35 -9.67
C GLY A 51 8.57 17.72 -10.78
N TYR A 52 8.67 17.03 -11.92
CA TYR A 52 7.73 17.15 -13.04
C TYR A 52 6.33 16.68 -12.63
N GLY A 53 5.28 17.32 -13.14
CA GLY A 53 3.89 16.94 -12.88
C GLY A 53 3.21 17.76 -11.78
N ASN A 54 3.94 18.71 -11.17
CA ASN A 54 3.38 19.64 -10.18
C ASN A 54 2.69 20.86 -10.80
N THR A 55 2.84 21.08 -12.11
CA THR A 55 2.11 22.12 -12.83
C THR A 55 0.97 21.54 -13.66
N ALA A 56 -0.11 22.32 -13.85
CA ALA A 56 -1.28 21.89 -14.62
C ALA A 56 -0.92 21.49 -16.07
N ALA A 57 0.04 22.19 -16.69
CA ALA A 57 0.50 21.89 -18.04
C ALA A 57 1.29 20.57 -18.13
N GLU A 58 2.06 20.23 -17.10
CA GLU A 58 2.80 18.96 -17.04
C GLU A 58 1.88 17.79 -16.73
N ALA A 59 0.84 18.00 -15.92
CA ALA A 59 -0.18 16.99 -15.66
C ALA A 59 -0.95 16.61 -16.95
N GLU A 60 -1.25 17.59 -17.82
CA GLU A 60 -1.88 17.33 -19.12
C GLU A 60 -0.93 16.64 -20.12
N GLN A 61 0.36 16.98 -20.12
CA GLN A 61 1.34 16.32 -20.98
C GLN A 61 1.67 14.90 -20.53
N GLY A 62 1.64 14.66 -19.23
CA GLY A 62 2.06 13.41 -18.62
C GLY A 62 3.57 13.20 -18.68
N GLU A 63 4.06 12.34 -17.79
CA GLU A 63 5.47 11.95 -17.77
C GLU A 63 5.79 10.90 -18.83
N SER A 64 6.94 11.06 -19.49
CA SER A 64 7.48 10.00 -20.33
C SER A 64 8.03 8.84 -19.49
N LEU A 65 8.01 7.62 -20.04
CA LEU A 65 8.56 6.43 -19.37
C LEU A 65 10.04 6.59 -18.99
N ASP A 66 10.84 7.22 -19.85
CA ASP A 66 12.26 7.52 -19.58
C ASP A 66 12.46 8.55 -18.45
N MET A 67 11.48 9.42 -18.20
CA MET A 67 11.51 10.31 -17.03
C MET A 67 11.21 9.53 -15.76
N ARG A 68 10.22 8.63 -15.78
CA ARG A 68 9.89 7.76 -14.63
C ARG A 68 11.04 6.84 -14.24
N LEU A 69 11.67 6.19 -15.21
CA LEU A 69 12.84 5.33 -15.00
C LEU A 69 14.03 6.07 -14.36
N ARG A 70 14.14 7.39 -14.59
CA ARG A 70 15.21 8.20 -13.98
C ARG A 70 14.90 8.63 -12.55
N GLN A 71 13.62 8.66 -12.17
CA GLN A 71 13.19 8.96 -10.80
C GLN A 71 13.20 7.72 -9.90
N GLU A 72 13.13 6.52 -10.49
CA GLU A 72 13.17 5.26 -9.76
C GLU A 72 14.53 5.04 -9.07
N ASN A 73 14.49 4.64 -7.80
CA ASN A 73 15.67 4.13 -7.10
C ASN A 73 15.82 2.64 -7.43
N PRO A 74 17.03 2.16 -7.76
CA PRO A 74 17.27 0.74 -7.99
C PRO A 74 16.87 -0.09 -6.78
N ASP A 75 16.29 -1.27 -7.04
CA ASP A 75 15.96 -2.22 -5.98
C ASP A 75 17.19 -2.57 -5.14
N VAL A 76 16.99 -2.67 -3.82
CA VAL A 76 18.01 -3.19 -2.91
C VAL A 76 18.23 -4.67 -3.20
N GLY A 77 19.45 -5.00 -3.65
CA GLY A 77 19.82 -6.39 -3.93
C GLY A 77 19.79 -7.25 -2.65
N PRO A 78 19.55 -8.57 -2.77
CA PRO A 78 19.67 -9.49 -1.65
C PRO A 78 21.08 -9.40 -1.05
N GLY A 79 21.17 -9.05 0.24
CA GLY A 79 22.43 -8.79 0.95
C GLY A 79 22.84 -7.32 1.06
N SER A 80 22.06 -6.36 0.53
CA SER A 80 22.34 -4.92 0.63
C SER A 80 22.03 -4.29 2.00
N TYR A 81 21.35 -5.02 2.89
CA TYR A 81 21.13 -4.61 4.27
C TYR A 81 22.43 -4.80 5.07
N GLY A 82 23.39 -3.92 4.83
CA GLY A 82 24.67 -3.86 5.54
C GLY A 82 24.51 -3.22 6.92
N GLY A 83 23.73 -3.86 7.80
CA GLY A 83 23.91 -3.65 9.23
C GLY A 83 25.18 -4.38 9.65
N GLU A 84 26.07 -3.70 10.36
CA GLU A 84 27.27 -4.28 11.00
C GLU A 84 26.96 -5.23 12.17
N GLY A 85 25.90 -6.01 12.03
CA GLY A 85 25.61 -7.20 12.83
C GLY A 85 26.04 -8.43 12.04
N THR A 86 26.70 -9.38 12.69
CA THR A 86 26.95 -10.66 12.04
C THR A 86 25.60 -11.31 11.67
N PRO A 87 25.47 -11.95 10.49
CA PRO A 87 24.22 -12.62 10.10
C PRO A 87 23.76 -13.66 11.13
N GLU A 88 24.69 -14.18 11.93
CA GLU A 88 24.47 -15.22 12.94
C GLU A 88 23.81 -14.71 14.22
N GLN A 89 23.71 -13.39 14.46
CA GLN A 89 23.28 -12.86 15.77
C GLN A 89 21.86 -12.26 15.81
N GLU A 90 21.21 -12.01 14.66
CA GLU A 90 19.84 -11.47 14.66
C GLU A 90 18.82 -12.36 13.93
N TRP A 91 19.25 -13.16 12.95
CA TRP A 91 18.37 -14.05 12.17
C TRP A 91 18.37 -15.51 12.64
N GLY A 92 18.98 -15.81 13.79
CA GLY A 92 19.09 -17.17 14.33
C GLY A 92 18.12 -17.52 15.46
N ALA A 93 17.43 -16.54 16.06
CA ALA A 93 16.66 -16.80 17.28
C ALA A 93 15.14 -16.95 17.06
N ASN A 94 14.57 -16.40 15.98
CA ASN A 94 13.11 -16.30 15.82
C ASN A 94 12.55 -16.73 14.46
N ASN A 95 13.33 -17.39 13.60
CA ASN A 95 12.81 -17.93 12.34
C ASN A 95 12.76 -19.46 12.39
N PRO A 96 11.61 -20.08 12.74
CA PRO A 96 11.49 -21.53 12.80
C PRO A 96 11.44 -22.22 11.41
N GLY A 97 11.78 -21.55 10.29
CA GLY A 97 11.41 -22.05 8.96
C GLY A 97 12.44 -22.01 7.83
N THR A 98 13.71 -21.66 8.03
CA THR A 98 14.62 -21.44 6.87
C THR A 98 15.95 -22.23 6.90
N GLY A 99 16.15 -23.12 7.88
CA GLY A 99 17.42 -23.83 8.05
C GLY A 99 17.54 -25.21 7.39
N ASP A 100 16.45 -25.85 6.97
CA ASP A 100 16.47 -27.31 6.72
C ASP A 100 15.49 -27.72 5.61
N LEU A 101 15.72 -27.26 4.37
CA LEU A 101 14.83 -27.62 3.23
C LEU A 101 15.57 -28.08 1.96
N LEU A 102 16.89 -28.27 1.99
CA LEU A 102 17.63 -28.62 0.76
C LEU A 102 18.49 -29.90 0.79
N GLU A 103 18.38 -30.75 1.81
CA GLU A 103 18.95 -32.11 1.79
C GLU A 103 17.92 -33.15 2.22
N GLY A 104 17.08 -33.59 1.27
CA GLY A 104 16.10 -34.65 1.55
C GLY A 104 15.06 -34.86 0.46
N ARG A 105 15.46 -34.83 -0.83
CA ARG A 105 14.55 -35.08 -1.95
C ARG A 105 14.35 -36.58 -2.19
N GLU A 106 13.86 -37.37 -1.22
CA GLU A 106 13.46 -38.78 -1.46
C GLU A 106 12.40 -39.26 -0.46
N GLU A 107 11.23 -38.62 -0.39
CA GLU A 107 9.95 -39.27 -0.06
C GLU A 107 8.85 -38.21 -0.12
N ALA A 108 8.07 -38.22 -1.21
CA ALA A 108 6.82 -37.49 -1.26
C ALA A 108 5.85 -38.23 -0.33
N GLU A 109 5.86 -37.90 0.94
CA GLU A 109 4.77 -38.22 1.86
C GLU A 109 3.51 -37.59 1.28
N GLU A 110 2.61 -38.44 0.79
CA GLU A 110 1.28 -38.08 0.34
C GLU A 110 0.56 -37.48 1.54
N PHE A 111 0.57 -36.15 1.62
CA PHE A 111 -0.06 -35.38 2.69
C PHE A 111 -1.57 -35.52 2.54
N ASP A 112 -2.13 -36.54 3.19
CA ASP A 112 -3.56 -36.83 3.23
C ASP A 112 -4.23 -35.75 4.10
N ASP A 113 -4.57 -34.59 3.51
CA ASP A 113 -5.28 -33.49 4.20
C ASP A 113 -6.70 -33.97 4.57
N PRO A 114 -7.02 -34.15 5.86
CA PRO A 114 -8.34 -34.60 6.29
C PRO A 114 -9.43 -33.51 6.16
N ARG A 115 -9.07 -32.27 5.76
CA ARG A 115 -10.02 -31.25 5.31
C ARG A 115 -10.23 -31.40 3.81
N GLY A 116 -10.74 -32.57 3.45
CA GLY A 116 -10.91 -33.04 2.09
C GLY A 116 -11.24 -31.93 1.09
N SER A 117 -10.47 -31.91 0.01
CA SER A 117 -10.98 -32.32 -1.31
C SER A 117 -12.33 -31.70 -1.75
N ASP A 118 -12.65 -30.50 -1.29
CA ASP A 118 -13.67 -29.62 -1.85
C ASP A 118 -13.06 -28.23 -1.95
N SER A 119 -13.22 -27.58 -3.10
CA SER A 119 -12.83 -26.18 -3.35
C SER A 119 -11.37 -25.85 -3.71
N ILE A 120 -10.79 -26.58 -4.66
CA ILE A 120 -9.90 -25.91 -5.65
C ILE A 120 -10.51 -26.01 -7.07
N ASN A 121 -11.30 -27.06 -7.32
CA ASN A 121 -12.00 -27.28 -8.59
C ASN A 121 -13.53 -27.21 -8.43
N ASP A 122 -14.02 -26.45 -7.45
CA ASP A 122 -15.47 -26.22 -7.38
C ASP A 122 -15.80 -25.17 -8.46
N PRO A 123 -16.61 -25.49 -9.49
CA PRO A 123 -16.90 -24.56 -10.58
C PRO A 123 -17.75 -23.36 -10.14
N GLU A 124 -18.07 -23.25 -8.85
CA GLU A 124 -18.80 -22.11 -8.27
C GLU A 124 -18.08 -20.76 -8.50
N VAL A 125 -16.76 -20.77 -8.71
CA VAL A 125 -16.00 -19.60 -9.13
C VAL A 125 -15.35 -19.84 -10.48
N GLY A 126 -15.59 -18.91 -11.42
CA GLY A 126 -14.99 -18.92 -12.74
C GLY A 126 -13.47 -18.79 -12.72
N ASN A 127 -12.80 -19.36 -13.73
CA ASN A 127 -11.35 -19.16 -13.94
C ASN A 127 -11.00 -17.83 -14.62
N GLN A 128 -12.00 -17.10 -15.10
CA GLN A 128 -11.86 -15.82 -15.76
C GLN A 128 -12.51 -14.74 -14.91
N ARG A 129 -11.79 -13.64 -14.65
CA ARG A 129 -12.35 -12.45 -14.00
C ARG A 129 -13.34 -11.76 -14.93
N ALA A 130 -14.41 -11.22 -14.36
CA ALA A 130 -15.26 -10.27 -15.08
C ALA A 130 -14.49 -8.96 -15.30
N GLY A 131 -14.73 -8.28 -16.42
CA GLY A 131 -14.24 -6.94 -16.68
C GLY A 131 -15.21 -5.85 -16.21
N ARG A 132 -15.05 -4.66 -16.77
CA ARG A 132 -15.90 -3.50 -16.47
C ARG A 132 -17.27 -3.69 -17.09
N LEU A 133 -18.32 -3.69 -16.26
CA LEU A 133 -19.72 -3.72 -16.72
C LEU A 133 -20.20 -2.29 -17.03
N VAL A 134 -20.79 -2.13 -18.21
CA VAL A 134 -21.47 -0.91 -18.63
C VAL A 134 -22.94 -1.22 -18.84
N ASP A 135 -23.80 -0.23 -18.65
CA ASP A 135 -25.23 -0.38 -18.90
C ASP A 135 -25.49 -0.96 -20.30
N ALA A 136 -26.51 -1.80 -20.41
CA ALA A 136 -26.96 -2.27 -21.72
C ALA A 136 -27.36 -1.08 -22.59
N GLU A 137 -27.28 -1.23 -23.92
CA GLU A 137 -27.48 -0.11 -24.83
C GLU A 137 -28.86 0.54 -24.62
N THR A 138 -28.87 1.81 -24.22
CA THR A 138 -30.10 2.57 -24.02
C THR A 138 -30.60 3.11 -25.36
N VAL A 139 -31.89 2.92 -25.65
CA VAL A 139 -32.55 3.54 -26.81
C VAL A 139 -33.05 4.90 -26.37
N ASP A 140 -32.60 5.97 -27.03
CA ASP A 140 -32.94 7.36 -26.69
C ASP A 140 -32.58 7.78 -25.25
N GLY A 141 -31.65 7.06 -24.60
CA GLY A 141 -31.21 7.32 -23.23
C GLY A 141 -32.20 6.88 -22.14
N GLU A 142 -33.29 6.23 -22.51
CA GLU A 142 -34.18 5.58 -21.54
C GLU A 142 -33.79 4.10 -21.40
N ASP A 143 -33.71 3.64 -20.16
CA ASP A 143 -33.59 2.22 -19.85
C ASP A 143 -34.94 1.55 -20.14
N VAL A 144 -34.98 0.84 -21.27
CA VAL A 144 -36.17 0.17 -21.79
C VAL A 144 -36.26 -1.27 -21.30
N GLU A 145 -35.19 -1.78 -20.71
CA GLU A 145 -35.15 -3.15 -20.23
C GLU A 145 -35.73 -3.23 -18.83
N SER A 146 -36.47 -4.31 -18.57
CA SER A 146 -37.07 -4.53 -17.26
C SER A 146 -36.10 -5.19 -16.27
N GLU A 147 -34.94 -5.62 -16.77
CA GLU A 147 -33.91 -6.38 -16.05
C GLU A 147 -32.63 -5.54 -15.99
N VAL A 148 -31.91 -5.61 -14.87
CA VAL A 148 -30.62 -4.92 -14.72
C VAL A 148 -29.56 -5.71 -15.47
N LEU A 149 -29.36 -5.36 -16.74
CA LEU A 149 -28.41 -5.99 -17.64
C LEU A 149 -27.18 -5.09 -17.82
N GLY A 150 -26.00 -5.71 -17.90
CA GLY A 150 -24.74 -5.00 -18.17
C GLY A 150 -23.89 -5.76 -19.17
N THR A 151 -23.14 -5.02 -19.99
CA THR A 151 -22.18 -5.59 -20.95
C THR A 151 -20.76 -5.42 -20.44
N ASP A 152 -20.00 -6.52 -20.44
CA ASP A 152 -18.56 -6.50 -20.14
C ASP A 152 -17.79 -5.91 -21.33
N VAL A 153 -17.05 -4.82 -21.10
CA VAL A 153 -16.20 -4.17 -22.12
C VAL A 153 -14.69 -4.38 -21.88
N GLY A 154 -14.34 -5.34 -21.04
CA GLY A 154 -12.97 -5.79 -20.76
C GLY A 154 -12.35 -5.22 -19.49
N LEU A 155 -11.12 -5.67 -19.20
CA LEU A 155 -10.38 -5.32 -17.99
C LEU A 155 -9.95 -3.85 -17.99
N ALA A 156 -10.12 -3.17 -16.86
CA ALA A 156 -9.75 -1.76 -16.67
C ALA A 156 -8.23 -1.48 -16.57
N GLY A 157 -7.36 -2.40 -17.00
CA GLY A 157 -5.90 -2.17 -17.11
C GLY A 157 -5.19 -1.77 -15.81
N GLY A 158 -5.74 -2.12 -14.65
CA GLY A 158 -5.21 -1.76 -13.33
C GLY A 158 -6.03 -0.71 -12.56
N ALA A 159 -7.03 -0.09 -13.19
CA ALA A 159 -7.96 0.84 -12.54
C ALA A 159 -9.26 0.19 -12.03
N ALA A 160 -9.33 -1.15 -12.01
CA ALA A 160 -10.51 -1.88 -11.54
C ALA A 160 -10.72 -1.64 -10.05
N SER A 161 -11.99 -1.56 -9.63
CA SER A 161 -12.29 -1.53 -8.19
C SER A 161 -11.95 -2.88 -7.54
N ALA A 162 -11.78 -2.90 -6.22
CA ALA A 162 -11.55 -4.15 -5.50
C ALA A 162 -12.70 -5.16 -5.69
N GLU A 163 -13.93 -4.67 -5.82
CA GLU A 163 -15.13 -5.49 -6.05
C GLU A 163 -15.12 -6.07 -7.46
N GLU A 164 -14.82 -5.25 -8.48
CA GLU A 164 -14.70 -5.68 -9.86
C GLU A 164 -13.58 -6.74 -10.01
N ALA A 165 -12.45 -6.54 -9.32
CA ALA A 165 -11.37 -7.51 -9.30
C ALA A 165 -11.77 -8.84 -8.62
N ALA A 166 -12.74 -8.85 -7.71
CA ALA A 166 -13.17 -10.05 -7.01
C ALA A 166 -14.18 -10.91 -7.81
N MET A 167 -14.85 -10.34 -8.82
CA MET A 167 -15.89 -11.03 -9.59
C MET A 167 -15.33 -11.92 -10.71
N HIS A 168 -15.91 -13.12 -10.89
CA HIS A 168 -15.50 -14.11 -11.88
C HIS A 168 -16.70 -14.65 -12.69
N ILE A 169 -16.48 -15.00 -13.95
CA ILE A 169 -17.49 -15.51 -14.86
C ILE A 169 -17.60 -17.02 -14.70
N VAL A 170 -18.75 -17.50 -14.21
CA VAL A 170 -19.05 -18.93 -14.11
C VAL A 170 -19.66 -19.42 -15.41
N ASP A 171 -19.07 -20.47 -15.99
CA ASP A 171 -19.61 -21.10 -17.19
C ASP A 171 -20.86 -21.92 -16.85
N GLU A 172 -21.91 -21.76 -17.65
CA GLU A 172 -23.11 -22.59 -17.56
C GLU A 172 -22.80 -23.98 -18.14
N HIS A 173 -22.88 -25.02 -17.30
CA HIS A 173 -22.69 -26.43 -17.70
C HIS A 173 -23.96 -27.08 -18.26
#